data_AF-M9NYE2-F1
#
_entry.id   AF-M9NYE2-F1
#
_cell.length_a   1.000
_cell.length_b   1.000
_cell.length_c   1.000
_cell.angle_alpha   90.00
_cell.angle_beta   90.00
_cell.angle_gamma   90.00
#
_symmetry.space_group_name_H-M   'P 1'
#
loop_
_entity.id
_entity.type
_entity.pdbx_description
1 polymer ?
#
loop_
_entity_poly.entity_id
_entity_poly.type
_entity_poly.pdbx_seq_one_letter_code
_entity_poly.pdbx_strand_id
1 'polypeptide(L)'
;MERCGPEASAAELTDFICAAQMARAEDVYLPEDVKPKLNHILNGSGGYKKRKMYNELCKRKKAKAIFEEETIRLPKPMIGFGVPTEPVPATVRRTLPEQAVGPPFFYYENVALAPKGVWDTISRFLYDIEPEFVDSKYFCAAARKRGYIHNLPVENRFPLFPLAPRTIHEALPLSKKWWPSWDPRTKLK
;
A
#
# COMPACT_ATOMS: atom_id res chain seq x y z
N MET A 1 5.23 34.36 4.16
CA MET A 1 6.29 35.11 3.46
C MET A 1 7.60 34.80 4.16
N GLU A 2 8.11 33.59 3.99
CA GLU A 2 9.27 33.11 4.78
C GLU A 2 10.20 32.25 3.91
N ARG A 3 10.18 32.47 2.58
CA ARG A 3 10.95 31.67 1.61
C ARG A 3 12.11 32.40 0.95
N CYS A 4 12.25 33.71 1.18
CA CYS A 4 13.41 34.48 0.76
C CYS A 4 14.08 34.98 2.04
N GLY A 5 15.36 34.61 2.22
CA GLY A 5 16.17 35.12 3.34
C GLY A 5 16.43 36.62 3.20
N PRO A 6 16.94 37.28 4.25
CA PRO A 6 17.18 38.72 4.27
C PRO A 6 18.21 39.20 3.23
N GLU A 7 19.02 38.28 2.68
CA GLU A 7 20.06 38.54 1.66
C GLU A 7 19.58 38.28 0.21
N ALA A 8 18.29 38.05 -0.01
CA ALA A 8 17.77 37.74 -1.34
C ALA A 8 17.84 38.96 -2.27
N SER A 9 18.34 38.75 -3.49
CA SER A 9 18.41 39.80 -4.51
C SER A 9 17.02 40.15 -5.05
N ALA A 10 16.87 41.37 -5.57
CA ALA A 10 15.60 41.84 -6.14
C ALA A 10 15.12 40.97 -7.31
N ALA A 11 16.05 40.37 -8.06
CA ALA A 11 15.74 39.44 -9.15
C ALA A 11 15.10 38.15 -8.62
N GLU A 12 15.67 37.55 -7.58
CA GLU A 12 15.14 36.33 -6.95
C GLU A 12 13.76 36.56 -6.34
N LEU A 13 13.54 37.73 -5.72
CA LEU A 13 12.23 38.09 -5.18
C LEU A 13 11.18 38.22 -6.30
N THR A 14 11.55 38.83 -7.42
CA THR A 14 10.67 39.02 -8.58
C THR A 14 10.31 37.68 -9.21
N ASP A 15 11.29 36.80 -9.40
CA ASP A 15 11.06 35.43 -9.90
C ASP A 15 10.15 34.64 -8.98
N PHE A 16 10.33 34.76 -7.66
CA PHE A 16 9.49 34.08 -6.68
C PHE A 16 8.04 34.59 -6.72
N ILE A 17 7.86 35.90 -6.90
CA ILE A 17 6.53 36.52 -7.05
C ILE A 17 5.88 36.07 -8.36
N CYS A 18 6.62 36.08 -9.47
CA CYS A 18 6.13 35.63 -10.78
C CYS A 18 5.74 34.15 -10.76
N ALA A 19 6.59 33.28 -10.22
CA ALA A 19 6.30 31.86 -10.06
C ALA A 19 5.07 31.62 -9.15
N ALA A 20 4.94 32.39 -8.05
CA ALA A 20 3.78 32.31 -7.17
C ALA A 20 2.50 32.81 -7.85
N GLN A 21 2.57 33.86 -8.67
CA GLN A 21 1.45 34.37 -9.46
C GLN A 21 1.03 33.40 -10.56
N MET A 22 1.98 32.77 -11.24
CA MET A 22 1.70 31.72 -12.23
C MET A 22 1.04 30.50 -11.58
N ALA A 23 1.54 30.03 -10.44
CA ALA A 23 0.91 28.94 -9.70
C ALA A 23 -0.51 29.29 -9.22
N ARG A 24 -0.80 30.58 -8.94
CA ARG A 24 -2.16 31.05 -8.64
C ARG A 24 -3.03 31.17 -9.88
N ALA A 25 -2.46 31.53 -11.03
CA ALA A 25 -3.17 31.65 -12.30
C ALA A 25 -3.51 30.27 -12.88
N GLU A 26 -2.65 29.26 -12.68
CA GLU A 26 -2.92 27.87 -13.05
C GLU A 26 -4.07 27.28 -12.22
N ASP A 27 -4.21 27.71 -10.97
CA ASP A 27 -5.37 27.45 -10.10
C ASP A 27 -6.67 28.15 -10.60
N VAL A 28 -6.56 29.19 -11.44
CA VAL A 28 -7.69 29.95 -12.03
C VAL A 28 -8.23 29.31 -13.32
N TYR A 29 -7.45 28.46 -14.01
CA TYR A 29 -7.92 27.75 -15.22
C TYR A 29 -8.74 26.49 -14.92
N LEU A 30 -9.03 26.20 -13.65
CA LEU A 30 -10.06 25.22 -13.29
C LEU A 30 -11.45 25.88 -13.39
N PRO A 31 -12.47 25.21 -13.95
CA PRO A 31 -13.73 25.84 -14.33
C PRO A 31 -14.37 26.66 -13.19
N GLU A 32 -14.66 27.92 -13.51
CA GLU A 32 -15.32 28.89 -12.65
C GLU A 32 -16.79 28.52 -12.41
N ASP A 33 -17.09 27.85 -11.30
CA ASP A 33 -18.44 27.83 -10.76
C ASP A 33 -18.58 28.86 -9.63
N VAL A 34 -18.96 30.06 -10.06
CA VAL A 34 -19.73 31.12 -9.37
C VAL A 34 -19.21 31.55 -7.99
N LYS A 35 -18.41 32.62 -7.97
CA LYS A 35 -18.17 33.46 -6.77
C LYS A 35 -19.38 34.37 -6.49
N PRO A 36 -20.00 34.35 -5.30
CA PRO A 36 -20.69 35.52 -4.78
C PRO A 36 -19.66 36.49 -4.17
N LYS A 37 -19.77 37.77 -4.54
CA LYS A 37 -18.89 38.87 -4.14
C LYS A 37 -18.81 39.02 -2.61
N LEU A 38 -17.60 39.01 -2.06
CA LEU A 38 -17.32 39.33 -0.66
C LEU A 38 -17.29 40.85 -0.50
N ASN A 39 -18.45 41.47 -0.26
CA ASN A 39 -18.56 42.83 0.25
C ASN A 39 -19.68 42.87 1.29
N HIS A 40 -19.46 42.32 2.49
CA HIS A 40 -19.89 42.91 3.76
C HIS A 40 -19.51 42.02 4.95
N ILE A 41 -19.22 42.69 6.07
CA ILE A 41 -19.18 42.18 7.45
C ILE A 41 -17.82 41.58 7.86
N LEU A 42 -16.90 42.51 8.12
CA LEU A 42 -16.28 42.57 9.45
C LEU A 42 -17.40 42.42 10.50
N ASN A 43 -17.53 41.26 11.14
CA ASN A 43 -17.96 41.11 12.53
C ASN A 43 -18.21 39.63 12.88
N GLY A 44 -17.59 39.21 13.99
CA GLY A 44 -18.17 38.25 14.93
C GLY A 44 -18.15 36.77 14.54
N SER A 45 -17.27 36.01 15.18
CA SER A 45 -17.38 34.55 15.42
C SER A 45 -17.36 33.62 14.18
N GLY A 46 -16.21 32.99 13.89
CA GLY A 46 -16.13 32.10 12.72
C GLY A 46 -15.04 31.03 12.67
N GLY A 47 -14.23 30.85 13.71
CA GLY A 47 -13.07 29.93 13.67
C GLY A 47 -13.44 28.46 13.41
N TYR A 48 -14.54 27.99 14.02
CA TYR A 48 -15.00 26.59 13.92
C TYR A 48 -15.52 26.22 12.53
N LYS A 49 -16.14 27.18 11.81
CA LYS A 49 -16.71 26.94 10.47
C LYS A 49 -15.62 26.83 9.39
N LYS A 50 -14.54 27.62 9.49
CA LYS A 50 -13.38 27.56 8.58
C LYS A 50 -12.65 26.21 8.64
N ARG A 51 -12.44 25.66 9.86
CA ARG A 51 -11.74 24.38 10.03
C ARG A 51 -12.55 23.20 9.50
N LYS A 52 -13.88 23.22 9.63
CA LYS A 52 -14.78 22.21 9.06
C LYS A 52 -14.68 22.19 7.53
N MET A 53 -14.76 23.35 6.88
CA MET A 53 -14.70 23.46 5.42
C MET A 53 -13.36 22.98 4.84
N TYR A 54 -12.23 23.29 5.50
CA TYR A 54 -10.91 22.79 5.07
C TYR A 54 -10.79 21.27 5.26
N ASN A 55 -11.29 20.72 6.38
CA ASN A 55 -11.32 19.27 6.60
C ASN A 55 -12.21 18.55 5.58
N GLU A 56 -13.33 19.17 5.19
CA GLU A 56 -14.28 18.65 4.22
C GLU A 56 -13.73 18.73 2.79
N LEU A 57 -12.94 19.76 2.47
CA LEU A 57 -12.18 19.87 1.24
C LEU A 57 -11.03 18.84 1.20
N CYS A 58 -10.32 18.60 2.31
CA CYS A 58 -9.33 17.52 2.42
C CYS A 58 -9.97 16.13 2.33
N LYS A 59 -11.18 15.94 2.88
CA LYS A 59 -11.98 14.72 2.70
C LYS A 59 -12.43 14.55 1.25
N ARG A 60 -12.83 15.61 0.56
CA ARG A 60 -13.16 15.60 -0.88
C ARG A 60 -11.94 15.42 -1.77
N LYS A 61 -10.78 15.98 -1.43
CA LYS A 61 -9.50 15.71 -2.12
C LYS A 61 -9.03 14.28 -1.88
N LYS A 62 -9.18 13.72 -0.66
CA LYS A 62 -9.00 12.29 -0.40
C LYS A 62 -10.00 11.44 -1.18
N ALA A 63 -11.26 11.86 -1.29
CA ALA A 63 -12.29 11.14 -2.05
C ALA A 63 -12.13 11.26 -3.57
N LYS A 64 -11.52 12.35 -4.08
CA LYS A 64 -11.12 12.49 -5.50
C LYS A 64 -9.78 11.80 -5.83
N ALA A 65 -8.95 11.54 -4.81
CA ALA A 65 -7.80 10.65 -4.90
C ALA A 65 -8.17 9.17 -4.63
N ILE A 66 -9.45 8.88 -4.34
CA ILE A 66 -10.06 7.59 -4.68
C ILE A 66 -10.39 7.68 -6.17
N PHE A 67 -9.36 7.76 -6.99
CA PHE A 67 -9.42 6.99 -8.22
C PHE A 67 -9.61 5.55 -7.72
N GLU A 68 -10.63 4.85 -8.18
CA GLU A 68 -10.69 3.41 -8.06
C GLU A 68 -9.45 2.84 -8.78
N GLU A 69 -8.30 2.91 -8.13
CA GLU A 69 -7.21 2.00 -8.39
C GLU A 69 -7.74 0.67 -7.87
N GLU A 70 -8.45 -0.03 -8.74
CA GLU A 70 -9.06 -1.33 -8.50
C GLU A 70 -7.91 -2.28 -8.12
N THR A 71 -7.59 -2.31 -6.83
CA THR A 71 -6.50 -3.08 -6.28
C THR A 71 -6.73 -4.55 -6.64
N ILE A 72 -5.66 -5.21 -7.08
CA ILE A 72 -5.67 -6.60 -7.52
C ILE A 72 -6.47 -7.47 -6.53
N ARG A 73 -7.38 -8.30 -7.05
CA ARG A 73 -8.19 -9.23 -6.25
C ARG A 73 -7.31 -10.35 -5.72
N LEU A 74 -6.70 -10.13 -4.55
CA LEU A 74 -5.91 -11.16 -3.86
C LEU A 74 -6.79 -12.28 -3.29
N PRO A 75 -6.31 -13.54 -3.28
CA PRO A 75 -7.04 -14.66 -2.71
C PRO A 75 -7.27 -14.46 -1.21
N LYS A 76 -8.40 -14.95 -0.71
CA LYS A 76 -8.74 -14.97 0.71
C LYS A 76 -9.25 -16.37 1.06
N PRO A 77 -8.52 -17.18 1.84
CA PRO A 77 -7.24 -16.88 2.52
C PRO A 77 -6.02 -16.87 1.56
N MET A 78 -4.97 -16.09 1.91
CA MET A 78 -3.70 -16.04 1.15
C MET A 78 -2.76 -17.17 1.58
N ILE A 79 -3.01 -18.38 1.10
CA ILE A 79 -2.27 -19.61 1.47
C ILE A 79 -1.36 -20.14 0.36
N GLY A 80 -1.20 -19.41 -0.74
CA GLY A 80 -0.42 -19.86 -1.88
C GLY A 80 -0.91 -21.20 -2.43
N PHE A 81 0.04 -22.07 -2.78
CA PHE A 81 -0.23 -23.44 -3.19
C PHE A 81 -0.23 -24.43 -2.00
N GLY A 82 -0.13 -23.90 -0.77
CA GLY A 82 -0.20 -24.67 0.45
C GLY A 82 0.62 -24.06 1.58
N VAL A 83 0.09 -24.16 2.80
CA VAL A 83 0.82 -23.79 4.03
C VAL A 83 0.82 -24.98 5.00
N PRO A 84 1.83 -25.11 5.88
CA PRO A 84 2.00 -26.30 6.72
C PRO A 84 0.83 -26.63 7.67
N THR A 85 -0.06 -25.68 7.92
CA THR A 85 -1.08 -25.77 8.98
C THR A 85 -2.50 -25.80 8.49
N GLU A 86 -2.72 -25.61 7.19
CA GLU A 86 -4.05 -25.66 6.60
C GLU A 86 -4.12 -26.90 5.71
N PRO A 87 -5.20 -27.69 5.79
CA PRO A 87 -5.39 -28.80 4.86
C PRO A 87 -5.59 -28.20 3.46
N VAL A 88 -4.62 -28.40 2.59
CA VAL A 88 -4.75 -28.05 1.18
C VAL A 88 -5.66 -29.12 0.55
N PRO A 89 -6.72 -28.74 -0.18
CA PRO A 89 -7.45 -29.71 -1.00
C PRO A 89 -6.47 -30.37 -1.97
N ALA A 90 -6.64 -31.68 -2.17
CA ALA A 90 -5.77 -32.57 -2.92
C ALA A 90 -5.09 -31.87 -4.11
N THR A 91 -3.76 -31.70 -4.00
CA THR A 91 -2.83 -31.33 -5.07
C THR A 91 -3.25 -30.06 -5.82
N VAL A 92 -2.67 -28.90 -5.45
CA VAL A 92 -2.72 -27.73 -6.34
C VAL A 92 -1.97 -28.09 -7.61
N ARG A 93 -2.71 -28.51 -8.63
CA ARG A 93 -2.18 -28.83 -9.96
C ARG A 93 -1.92 -27.51 -10.66
N ARG A 94 -0.66 -27.09 -10.66
CA ARG A 94 -0.18 -26.04 -11.55
C ARG A 94 0.47 -26.69 -12.77
N THR A 95 0.12 -26.23 -13.95
CA THR A 95 0.79 -26.63 -15.18
C THR A 95 1.76 -25.52 -15.56
N LEU A 96 3.04 -25.85 -15.69
CA LEU A 96 4.05 -24.92 -16.16
C LEU A 96 4.24 -25.08 -17.67
N PRO A 97 4.51 -24.00 -18.41
CA PRO A 97 4.87 -24.11 -19.82
C PRO A 97 6.23 -24.76 -19.98
N GLU A 98 6.45 -25.43 -21.12
CA GLU A 98 7.67 -26.20 -21.40
C GLU A 98 8.95 -25.37 -21.21
N GLN A 99 8.93 -24.08 -21.58
CA GLN A 99 10.08 -23.18 -21.46
C GLN A 99 10.46 -22.87 -20.01
N ALA A 100 9.54 -23.03 -19.06
CA ALA A 100 9.78 -22.77 -17.65
C ALA A 100 10.08 -24.04 -16.85
N VAL A 101 9.89 -25.23 -17.44
CA VAL A 101 10.11 -26.50 -16.75
C VAL A 101 11.60 -26.85 -16.74
N GLY A 102 12.08 -27.28 -15.58
CA GLY A 102 13.45 -27.76 -15.42
C GLY A 102 14.46 -26.66 -15.08
N PRO A 103 15.76 -26.97 -15.16
CA PRO A 103 16.82 -26.04 -14.77
C PRO A 103 17.05 -24.93 -15.82
N PRO A 104 17.49 -23.73 -15.39
CA PRO A 104 17.70 -23.34 -14.00
C PRO A 104 16.37 -23.12 -13.27
N PHE A 105 16.32 -23.55 -12.01
CA PHE A 105 15.22 -23.17 -11.14
C PHE A 105 15.34 -21.69 -10.75
N PHE A 106 14.22 -20.99 -10.71
CA PHE A 106 14.17 -19.58 -10.35
C PHE A 106 13.06 -19.31 -9.33
N TYR A 107 13.24 -18.24 -8.54
CA TYR A 107 12.31 -17.81 -7.53
C TYR A 107 12.34 -16.28 -7.41
N TYR A 108 11.23 -15.64 -7.75
CA TYR A 108 11.06 -14.20 -7.71
C TYR A 108 10.00 -13.83 -6.67
N GLU A 109 10.27 -12.79 -5.87
CA GLU A 109 9.36 -12.26 -4.85
C GLU A 109 9.00 -10.81 -5.17
N ASN A 110 7.76 -10.44 -4.89
CA ASN A 110 7.33 -9.05 -4.87
C ASN A 110 6.16 -8.83 -3.88
N VAL A 111 5.88 -7.56 -3.55
CA VAL A 111 4.74 -7.20 -2.72
C VAL A 111 3.42 -7.65 -3.35
N ALA A 112 2.55 -8.30 -2.55
CA ALA A 112 1.28 -8.81 -3.09
C ALA A 112 0.35 -7.69 -3.55
N LEU A 113 0.27 -6.62 -2.77
CA LEU A 113 -0.54 -5.42 -3.08
C LEU A 113 0.23 -4.47 -4.00
N ALA A 114 0.66 -4.97 -5.16
CA ALA A 114 1.26 -4.14 -6.20
C ALA A 114 0.16 -3.38 -6.98
N PRO A 115 0.49 -2.25 -7.64
CA PRO A 115 -0.42 -1.56 -8.55
C PRO A 115 -0.99 -2.49 -9.63
N LYS A 116 -2.19 -2.15 -10.13
CA LYS A 116 -2.85 -2.94 -11.18
C LYS A 116 -1.94 -3.07 -12.41
N GLY A 117 -1.89 -4.26 -13.01
CA GLY A 117 -1.04 -4.55 -14.17
C GLY A 117 0.42 -4.91 -13.84
N VAL A 118 0.91 -4.67 -12.62
CA VAL A 118 2.29 -5.03 -12.25
C VAL A 118 2.47 -6.54 -12.23
N TRP A 119 1.57 -7.29 -11.59
CA TRP A 119 1.63 -8.75 -11.59
C TRP A 119 1.43 -9.35 -12.98
N ASP A 120 0.56 -8.76 -13.81
CA ASP A 120 0.37 -9.18 -15.20
C ASP A 120 1.66 -8.99 -16.02
N THR A 121 2.38 -7.90 -15.76
CA THR A 121 3.67 -7.64 -16.39
C THR A 121 4.72 -8.63 -15.91
N ILE A 122 4.87 -8.80 -14.59
CA ILE A 122 5.85 -9.73 -14.04
C ILE A 122 5.59 -11.16 -14.54
N SER A 123 4.33 -11.61 -14.52
CA SER A 123 3.94 -12.93 -15.02
C SER A 123 4.28 -13.09 -16.50
N ARG A 124 3.94 -12.11 -17.34
CA ARG A 124 4.27 -12.12 -18.78
C ARG A 124 5.77 -12.25 -19.06
N PHE A 125 6.61 -11.58 -18.28
CA PHE A 125 8.07 -11.67 -18.42
C PHE A 125 8.66 -12.96 -17.82
N LEU A 126 7.92 -13.65 -16.95
CA LEU A 126 8.30 -14.88 -16.29
C LEU A 126 7.45 -16.07 -16.80
N TYR A 127 7.35 -16.18 -18.12
CA TYR A 127 6.73 -17.31 -18.83
C TYR A 127 5.24 -17.50 -18.53
N ASP A 128 4.50 -16.41 -18.29
CA ASP A 128 3.07 -16.45 -17.95
C ASP A 128 2.76 -17.36 -16.74
N ILE A 129 3.73 -17.53 -15.83
CA ILE A 129 3.55 -18.32 -14.61
C ILE A 129 2.68 -17.53 -13.63
N GLU A 130 1.68 -18.21 -13.08
CA GLU A 130 0.79 -17.64 -12.06
C GLU A 130 1.55 -17.39 -10.74
N PRO A 131 1.41 -16.20 -10.14
CA PRO A 131 2.02 -15.89 -8.85
C PRO A 131 1.35 -16.64 -7.69
N GLU A 132 2.19 -17.28 -6.86
CA GLU A 132 1.81 -17.87 -5.58
C GLU A 132 1.65 -16.76 -4.53
N PHE A 133 0.41 -16.37 -4.21
CA PHE A 133 0.12 -15.35 -3.20
C PHE A 133 -0.03 -15.95 -1.80
N VAL A 134 0.87 -15.59 -0.88
CA VAL A 134 0.85 -16.10 0.50
C VAL A 134 1.14 -15.00 1.53
N ASP A 135 0.54 -15.15 2.71
CA ASP A 135 0.77 -14.29 3.87
C ASP A 135 1.69 -14.98 4.89
N SER A 136 2.83 -14.38 5.23
CA SER A 136 3.77 -14.95 6.19
C SER A 136 3.20 -15.15 7.60
N LYS A 137 2.01 -14.61 7.92
CA LYS A 137 1.30 -14.92 9.17
C LYS A 137 1.08 -16.42 9.39
N TYR A 138 1.06 -17.23 8.33
CA TYR A 138 0.92 -18.68 8.43
C TYR A 138 2.21 -19.36 8.90
N PHE A 139 3.36 -18.71 8.74
CA PHE A 139 4.68 -19.25 9.08
C PHE A 139 5.28 -18.63 10.35
N CYS A 140 4.96 -17.37 10.66
CA CYS A 140 5.52 -16.66 11.82
C CYS A 140 4.51 -15.72 12.50
N ALA A 141 4.96 -15.00 13.54
CA ALA A 141 4.18 -14.05 14.31
C ALA A 141 3.88 -12.72 13.58
N ALA A 142 4.47 -12.47 12.41
CA ALA A 142 4.30 -11.23 11.65
C ALA A 142 3.60 -11.48 10.30
N ALA A 143 2.58 -10.68 9.99
CA ALA A 143 1.92 -10.70 8.69
C ALA A 143 2.81 -10.05 7.63
N ARG A 144 2.89 -10.67 6.46
CA ARG A 144 3.62 -10.14 5.31
C ARG A 144 3.05 -10.76 4.04
N LYS A 145 2.27 -9.97 3.31
CA LYS A 145 1.61 -10.41 2.08
C LYS A 145 2.55 -10.26 0.90
N ARG A 146 2.88 -11.37 0.24
CA ARG A 146 3.77 -11.43 -0.94
C ARG A 146 3.19 -12.31 -2.03
N GLY A 147 3.61 -12.04 -3.25
CA GLY A 147 3.47 -12.97 -4.37
C GLY A 147 4.83 -13.53 -4.73
N TYR A 148 4.84 -14.78 -5.17
CA TYR A 148 6.05 -15.48 -5.56
C TYR A 148 5.85 -16.13 -6.94
N ILE A 149 6.76 -15.89 -7.88
CA ILE A 149 6.75 -16.58 -9.18
C ILE A 149 7.99 -17.46 -9.26
N HIS A 150 7.79 -18.74 -9.54
CA HIS A 150 8.85 -19.73 -9.57
C HIS A 150 8.44 -20.96 -10.36
N ASN A 151 9.43 -21.71 -10.86
CA ASN A 151 9.26 -23.01 -11.51
C ASN A 151 9.54 -24.22 -10.59
N LEU A 152 9.72 -23.99 -9.28
CA LEU A 152 9.94 -25.07 -8.29
C LEU A 152 8.77 -26.06 -8.15
N PRO A 153 9.01 -27.35 -7.90
CA PRO A 153 7.93 -28.29 -7.58
C PRO A 153 7.19 -27.86 -6.31
N VAL A 154 5.88 -28.15 -6.26
CA VAL A 154 5.01 -27.80 -5.14
C VAL A 154 4.73 -29.02 -4.27
N GLU A 155 4.81 -30.20 -4.87
CA GLU A 155 4.65 -31.49 -4.23
C GLU A 155 5.79 -31.73 -3.22
N ASN A 156 5.46 -32.40 -2.11
CA ASN A 156 6.42 -32.80 -1.07
C ASN A 156 7.18 -31.64 -0.40
N ARG A 157 6.63 -30.42 -0.41
CA ARG A 157 7.10 -29.34 0.46
C ARG A 157 6.93 -29.72 1.93
N PHE A 158 7.91 -29.40 2.77
CA PHE A 158 7.86 -29.62 4.21
C PHE A 158 8.25 -28.33 4.97
N PRO A 159 7.71 -28.10 6.18
CA PRO A 159 8.07 -26.93 6.97
C PRO A 159 9.49 -27.01 7.51
N LEU A 160 10.10 -25.85 7.75
CA LEU A 160 11.35 -25.76 8.50
C LEU A 160 11.13 -26.12 9.98
N PHE A 161 12.07 -26.87 10.55
CA PHE A 161 12.07 -27.23 11.97
C PHE A 161 13.28 -26.61 12.70
N PRO A 162 13.11 -26.11 13.93
CA PRO A 162 11.86 -26.04 14.70
C PRO A 162 10.88 -25.00 14.11
N LEU A 163 9.58 -25.20 14.37
CA LEU A 163 8.56 -24.25 13.91
C LEU A 163 8.77 -22.88 14.58
N ALA A 164 8.75 -21.82 13.76
CA ALA A 164 8.86 -20.46 14.25
C ALA A 164 7.65 -20.06 15.12
N PRO A 165 7.84 -19.16 16.10
CA PRO A 165 6.73 -18.67 16.93
C PRO A 165 5.66 -18.01 16.06
N ARG A 166 4.41 -18.35 16.31
CA ARG A 166 3.25 -17.89 15.55
C ARG A 166 2.50 -16.80 16.28
N THR A 167 2.72 -16.53 17.56
CA THR A 167 2.06 -15.39 18.22
C THR A 167 3.07 -14.38 18.73
N ILE A 168 2.63 -13.13 18.95
CA ILE A 168 3.46 -12.08 19.55
C ILE A 168 4.04 -12.56 20.89
N HIS A 169 3.26 -13.26 21.70
CA HIS A 169 3.70 -13.70 23.02
C HIS A 169 4.63 -14.92 22.97
N GLU A 170 4.54 -15.77 21.95
CA GLU A 170 5.54 -16.81 21.71
C GLU A 170 6.87 -16.19 21.26
N ALA A 171 6.81 -15.19 20.38
CA ALA A 171 8.01 -14.53 19.84
C ALA A 171 8.67 -13.56 20.84
N LEU A 172 7.86 -12.87 21.65
CA LEU A 172 8.27 -11.87 22.63
C LEU A 172 7.62 -12.16 24.00
N PRO A 173 8.06 -13.20 24.73
CA PRO A 173 7.42 -13.62 25.98
C PRO A 173 7.32 -12.50 27.04
N LEU A 174 8.34 -11.64 27.12
CA LEU A 174 8.40 -10.53 28.07
C LEU A 174 7.35 -9.44 27.79
N SER A 175 6.81 -9.37 26.57
CA SER A 175 5.76 -8.41 26.21
C SER A 175 4.43 -8.72 26.90
N LYS A 176 4.18 -9.98 27.26
CA LYS A 176 2.89 -10.44 27.83
C LYS A 176 2.53 -9.72 29.13
N LYS A 177 3.53 -9.44 29.98
CA LYS A 177 3.34 -8.72 31.26
C LYS A 177 2.82 -7.30 31.05
N TRP A 178 3.23 -6.65 29.96
CA TRP A 178 2.93 -5.26 29.67
C TRP A 178 1.87 -5.11 28.59
N TRP A 179 1.26 -6.22 28.16
CA TRP A 179 0.27 -6.21 27.10
C TRP A 179 -1.06 -5.67 27.62
N PRO A 180 -1.58 -4.56 27.08
CA PRO A 180 -2.84 -4.01 27.54
C PRO A 180 -4.01 -4.96 27.23
N SER A 181 -4.97 -5.11 28.15
CA SER A 181 -6.14 -5.97 27.95
C SER A 181 -7.06 -5.52 26.79
N TRP A 182 -6.99 -4.24 26.43
CA TRP A 182 -7.75 -3.67 25.31
C TRP A 182 -7.07 -3.90 23.95
N ASP A 183 -5.84 -4.42 23.91
CA ASP A 183 -5.12 -4.68 22.67
C ASP A 183 -5.28 -6.14 22.22
N PRO A 184 -6.15 -6.43 21.23
CA PRO A 184 -6.44 -7.79 20.82
C PRO A 184 -5.40 -8.37 19.85
N ARG A 185 -4.31 -7.64 19.53
CA ARG A 185 -3.36 -8.08 18.51
C ARG A 185 -2.59 -9.30 19.02
N THR A 186 -2.65 -10.39 18.25
CA THR A 186 -1.88 -11.61 18.49
C THR A 186 -0.77 -11.82 17.45
N LYS A 187 -0.76 -11.00 16.40
CA LYS A 187 0.20 -10.99 15.27
C LYS A 187 0.67 -9.56 15.00
N LEU A 188 1.93 -9.40 14.60
CA LEU A 188 2.45 -8.14 14.07
C LEU A 188 1.90 -7.91 12.65
N LYS A 189 1.70 -6.64 12.27
CA LYS A 189 1.23 -6.22 10.94
C LYS A 189 2.36 -5.58 10.15
#